data_AF-A0A6C0CX03-F1
#
_entry.id   AF-A0A6C0CX03-F1
#
_cell.length_a   1.000
_cell.length_b   1.000
_cell.length_c   1.000
_cell.angle_alpha   90.00
_cell.angle_beta   90.00
_cell.angle_gamma   90.00
#
_symmetry.space_group_name_H-M   'P 1'
#
loop_
_entity.id
_entity.type
_entity.pdbx_description
1 polymer ?
#
loop_
_entity_poly.entity_id
_entity_poly.type
_entity_poly.pdbx_seq_one_letter_code
_entity_poly.pdbx_strand_id
1 'polypeptide(L)'
;MKTKRIPLRYLPKKLTLRDKKKQINMLKKSRKLYKKGQYYTRKNVKSFKSKTSNHIVTAKKMYNVTKIGATNDLAKKTKCSKESLAKIIKKGEGAYYSSGSRPNQTAQSWGLARLASSLTSGKAAAVDYSTLEKGCQKNSKALKLAKKAKQKYGHGQHGIPKVELK
;
A
#
# COMPACT_ATOMS: atom_id res chain seq x y z
N MET A 1 -9.03 -21.12 -18.43
CA MET A 1 -8.16 -20.02 -17.91
C MET A 1 -8.40 -19.80 -16.42
N LYS A 2 -7.37 -19.93 -15.55
CA LYS A 2 -7.53 -19.69 -14.09
C LYS A 2 -7.98 -18.24 -13.83
N THR A 3 -9.13 -18.06 -13.16
CA THR A 3 -9.65 -16.74 -12.78
C THR A 3 -8.70 -16.08 -11.77
N LYS A 4 -8.15 -14.92 -12.12
CA LYS A 4 -7.24 -14.20 -11.21
C LYS A 4 -8.05 -13.59 -10.06
N ARG A 5 -7.88 -14.14 -8.86
CA ARG A 5 -8.44 -13.59 -7.62
C ARG A 5 -7.64 -12.39 -7.14
N ILE A 6 -8.32 -11.30 -6.78
CA ILE A 6 -7.72 -10.04 -6.30
C ILE A 6 -8.32 -9.65 -4.95
N PRO A 7 -7.66 -8.80 -4.14
CA PRO A 7 -8.23 -8.33 -2.89
C PRO A 7 -9.61 -7.69 -3.08
N LEU A 8 -10.59 -8.06 -2.26
CA LEU A 8 -11.97 -7.54 -2.31
C LEU A 8 -12.01 -6.00 -2.23
N ARG A 9 -11.07 -5.40 -1.48
CA ARG A 9 -10.93 -3.94 -1.40
C ARG A 9 -10.63 -3.24 -2.74
N TYR A 10 -10.16 -3.95 -3.76
CA TYR A 10 -9.94 -3.39 -5.09
C TYR A 10 -11.24 -3.33 -5.92
N LEU A 11 -12.21 -4.19 -5.59
CA LEU A 11 -13.57 -4.23 -6.13
C LEU A 11 -14.60 -4.33 -4.99
N PRO A 12 -14.79 -3.24 -4.21
CA PRO A 12 -15.72 -3.24 -3.08
C PRO A 12 -17.17 -3.54 -3.51
N LYS A 13 -17.92 -4.26 -2.66
CA LYS A 13 -19.33 -4.60 -2.90
C LYS A 13 -20.24 -3.37 -3.07
N LYS A 14 -19.86 -2.23 -2.47
CA LYS A 14 -20.60 -0.96 -2.50
C LYS A 14 -20.53 -0.19 -3.83
N LEU A 15 -19.78 -0.67 -4.82
CA LEU A 15 -19.75 -0.03 -6.15
C LEU A 15 -21.04 -0.36 -6.91
N THR A 16 -21.55 0.61 -7.66
CA THR A 16 -22.63 0.33 -8.64
C THR A 16 -22.11 -0.64 -9.71
N LEU A 17 -22.99 -1.39 -10.36
CA LEU A 17 -22.61 -2.33 -11.41
C LEU A 17 -21.80 -1.66 -12.53
N ARG A 18 -22.21 -0.44 -12.93
CA ARG A 18 -21.52 0.36 -13.95
C ARG A 18 -20.09 0.73 -13.52
N ASP A 19 -19.92 1.23 -12.30
CA ASP A 19 -18.60 1.64 -11.80
C ASP A 19 -17.71 0.43 -11.47
N LYS A 20 -18.29 -0.68 -11.04
CA LYS A 20 -17.59 -1.96 -10.88
C LYS A 20 -16.99 -2.42 -12.21
N LYS A 21 -17.77 -2.40 -13.30
CA LYS A 21 -17.29 -2.72 -14.66
C LYS A 21 -16.15 -1.79 -15.10
N LYS A 22 -16.28 -0.47 -14.87
CA LYS A 22 -15.20 0.49 -15.14
C LYS A 22 -13.93 0.17 -14.37
N GLN A 23 -14.04 -0.11 -13.07
CA GLN A 23 -12.90 -0.43 -12.21
C GLN A 23 -12.20 -1.72 -12.65
N ILE A 24 -12.96 -2.76 -13.03
CA ILE A 24 -12.42 -4.00 -13.60
C ILE A 24 -11.58 -3.72 -14.85
N ASN A 25 -12.14 -2.96 -15.80
CA ASN A 25 -11.46 -2.63 -17.05
C ASN A 25 -10.18 -1.82 -16.81
N MET A 26 -10.24 -0.84 -15.91
CA MET A 26 -9.09 -0.03 -15.51
C MET A 26 -7.99 -0.85 -14.84
N LEU A 27 -8.35 -1.81 -13.96
CA LEU A 27 -7.39 -2.73 -13.33
C LEU A 27 -6.74 -3.66 -14.36
N LYS A 28 -7.53 -4.24 -15.28
CA LYS A 28 -7.01 -5.12 -16.36
C LYS A 28 -6.05 -4.33 -17.27
N LYS A 29 -6.43 -3.12 -17.69
CA LYS A 29 -5.60 -2.22 -18.50
C LYS A 29 -4.29 -1.86 -17.80
N SER A 30 -4.35 -1.42 -16.53
CA SER A 30 -3.17 -1.04 -15.75
C SER A 30 -2.14 -2.17 -15.68
N ARG A 31 -2.60 -3.40 -15.38
CA ARG A 31 -1.74 -4.59 -15.32
C ARG A 31 -1.12 -4.97 -16.67
N LYS A 32 -1.87 -4.84 -17.77
CA LYS A 32 -1.38 -5.12 -19.13
C LYS A 32 -0.28 -4.13 -19.51
N LEU A 33 -0.50 -2.85 -19.27
CA LEU A 33 0.43 -1.78 -19.63
C LEU A 33 1.70 -1.81 -18.76
N TYR A 34 1.58 -2.12 -17.47
CA TYR A 34 2.74 -2.20 -16.58
C TYR A 34 3.77 -3.25 -17.04
N LYS A 35 3.32 -4.38 -17.57
CA LYS A 35 4.21 -5.39 -18.17
C LYS A 35 5.00 -4.91 -19.38
N LYS A 36 4.50 -3.86 -20.05
CA LYS A 36 5.16 -3.20 -21.19
C LYS A 36 5.96 -1.97 -20.75
N GLY A 37 6.17 -1.77 -19.44
CA GLY A 37 6.81 -0.57 -18.90
C GLY A 37 5.95 0.70 -18.93
N GLN A 38 4.67 0.60 -19.30
CA GLN A 38 3.78 1.75 -19.43
C GLN A 38 2.90 1.93 -18.17
N TYR A 39 2.87 3.13 -17.62
CA TYR A 39 2.18 3.45 -16.37
C TYR A 39 0.82 4.10 -16.62
N TYR A 40 -0.26 3.42 -16.20
CA TYR A 40 -1.63 3.91 -16.37
C TYR A 40 -2.27 4.35 -15.06
N THR A 41 -2.58 5.64 -14.96
CA THR A 41 -3.33 6.24 -13.86
C THR A 41 -4.84 6.10 -14.09
N ARG A 42 -5.56 5.61 -13.09
CA ARG A 42 -6.98 5.25 -13.20
C ARG A 42 -7.88 6.44 -12.88
N LYS A 43 -8.98 6.57 -13.61
CA LYS A 43 -10.01 7.61 -13.38
C LYS A 43 -10.82 7.28 -12.12
N ASN A 44 -11.38 8.33 -11.50
CA ASN A 44 -12.26 8.17 -10.35
C ASN A 44 -13.61 7.57 -10.77
N VAL A 45 -14.17 6.73 -9.89
CA VAL A 45 -15.54 6.21 -9.96
C VAL A 45 -16.40 6.92 -8.92
N LYS A 46 -17.57 7.43 -9.36
CA LYS A 46 -18.41 8.33 -8.57
C LYS A 46 -19.04 7.63 -7.36
N SER A 47 -19.41 6.36 -7.51
CA SER A 47 -20.04 5.58 -6.42
C SER A 47 -19.10 5.28 -5.25
N PHE A 48 -17.79 5.51 -5.36
CA PHE A 48 -16.84 5.24 -4.28
C PHE A 48 -16.46 6.49 -3.50
N LYS A 49 -16.90 6.56 -2.24
CA LYS A 49 -16.40 7.55 -1.28
C LYS A 49 -15.03 7.11 -0.74
N SER A 50 -14.01 7.95 -0.97
CA SER A 50 -12.64 7.77 -0.47
C SER A 50 -12.55 8.10 1.01
N LYS A 51 -11.68 7.37 1.72
CA LYS A 51 -11.33 7.63 3.13
C LYS A 51 -9.82 7.54 3.30
N THR A 52 -9.26 8.42 4.12
CA THR A 52 -7.85 8.38 4.51
C THR A 52 -7.51 7.06 5.19
N SER A 53 -6.30 6.54 4.92
CA SER A 53 -5.84 5.31 5.55
C SER A 53 -5.65 5.52 7.06
N ASN A 54 -6.23 4.66 7.90
CA ASN A 54 -6.03 4.70 9.35
C ASN A 54 -4.53 4.64 9.71
N HIS A 55 -3.74 3.86 8.96
CA HIS A 55 -2.28 3.80 9.17
C HIS A 55 -1.60 5.16 9.02
N ILE A 56 -2.07 6.04 8.11
CA ILE A 56 -1.51 7.39 7.97
C ILE A 56 -1.78 8.19 9.24
N VAL A 57 -3.02 8.15 9.74
CA VAL A 57 -3.41 8.84 10.97
C VAL A 57 -2.60 8.32 12.16
N THR A 58 -2.50 7.00 12.31
CA THR A 58 -1.71 6.36 13.35
C THR A 58 -0.23 6.72 13.25
N ALA A 59 0.36 6.70 12.05
CA ALA A 59 1.78 7.02 11.85
C ALA A 59 2.09 8.48 12.20
N LYS A 60 1.23 9.42 11.78
CA LYS A 60 1.38 10.85 12.12
C LYS A 60 1.40 11.06 13.64
N LYS A 61 0.43 10.46 14.35
CA LYS A 61 0.37 10.52 15.82
C LYS A 61 1.57 9.82 16.47
N MET A 62 1.91 8.61 16.00
CA MET A 62 2.96 7.77 16.60
C MET A 62 4.35 8.39 16.54
N TYR A 63 4.67 9.09 15.45
CA TYR A 63 5.98 9.72 15.24
C TYR A 63 5.95 11.25 15.44
N ASN A 64 4.78 11.80 15.80
CA ASN A 64 4.52 13.22 15.94
C ASN A 64 4.99 14.04 14.70
N VAL A 65 4.47 13.66 13.52
CA VAL A 65 4.79 14.31 12.24
C VAL A 65 3.54 14.75 11.50
N THR A 66 3.63 15.84 10.75
CA THR A 66 2.50 16.39 9.97
C THR A 66 2.33 15.67 8.62
N LYS A 67 3.42 15.21 8.01
CA LYS A 67 3.45 14.58 6.68
C LYS A 67 4.13 13.21 6.73
N ILE A 68 3.55 12.25 6.02
CA ILE A 68 4.17 10.94 5.78
C ILE A 68 4.84 10.97 4.41
N GLY A 69 6.12 10.58 4.36
CA GLY A 69 6.94 10.55 3.15
C GLY A 69 8.39 10.22 3.50
N ALA A 70 9.28 10.19 2.49
CA ALA A 70 10.72 10.07 2.72
C ALA A 70 11.32 11.44 3.15
N THR A 71 10.80 12.03 4.22
CA THR A 71 11.24 13.33 4.75
C THR A 71 12.34 13.16 5.78
N ASN A 72 13.18 14.19 5.94
CA ASN A 72 14.23 14.21 6.98
C ASN A 72 13.63 14.03 8.39
N ASP A 73 12.50 14.70 8.66
CA ASP A 73 11.80 14.62 9.95
C ASP A 73 11.32 13.19 10.25
N LEU A 74 10.63 12.54 9.31
CA LEU A 74 10.17 11.17 9.53
C LEU A 74 11.34 10.19 9.64
N ALA A 75 12.40 10.35 8.85
CA ALA A 75 13.62 9.56 8.94
C ALA A 75 14.25 9.62 10.34
N LYS A 76 14.38 10.84 10.90
CA LYS A 76 14.89 11.06 12.25
C LYS A 76 14.00 10.42 13.32
N LYS A 77 12.68 10.65 13.26
CA LYS A 77 11.71 10.11 14.25
C LYS A 77 11.59 8.59 14.20
N THR A 78 11.66 8.00 13.00
CA THR A 78 11.60 6.54 12.82
C THR A 78 12.95 5.85 13.06
N LYS A 79 14.04 6.62 13.05
CA LYS A 79 15.43 6.13 13.05
C LYS A 79 15.69 5.21 11.84
N CYS A 80 15.15 5.60 10.70
CA CYS A 80 15.30 4.92 9.41
C CYS A 80 15.89 5.86 8.36
N SER A 81 16.66 5.30 7.43
CA SER A 81 17.22 6.01 6.28
C SER A 81 16.15 6.45 5.30
N LYS A 82 16.33 7.62 4.68
CA LYS A 82 15.38 8.15 3.68
C LYS A 82 15.23 7.22 2.48
N GLU A 83 16.33 6.61 2.08
CA GLU A 83 16.45 5.68 0.97
C GLU A 83 15.53 4.48 1.21
N SER A 84 15.50 3.97 2.43
CA SER A 84 14.62 2.86 2.81
C SER A 84 13.15 3.26 2.85
N LEU A 85 12.84 4.46 3.36
CA LEU A 85 11.47 4.99 3.32
C LEU A 85 10.99 5.19 1.87
N ALA A 86 11.84 5.77 1.01
CA ALA A 86 11.56 5.98 -0.41
C ALA A 86 11.38 4.66 -1.16
N LYS A 87 12.20 3.64 -0.85
CA LYS A 87 12.07 2.30 -1.43
C LYS A 87 10.73 1.65 -1.11
N ILE A 88 10.22 1.83 0.11
CA ILE A 88 8.89 1.33 0.50
C ILE A 88 7.79 2.08 -0.26
N ILE A 89 7.89 3.40 -0.39
CA ILE A 89 6.94 4.22 -1.17
C ILE A 89 6.91 3.74 -2.63
N LYS A 90 8.07 3.63 -3.29
CA LYS A 90 8.22 3.17 -4.68
C LYS A 90 7.66 1.77 -4.89
N LYS A 91 7.85 0.86 -3.93
CA LYS A 91 7.25 -0.49 -3.97
C LYS A 91 5.72 -0.45 -3.86
N GLY A 92 5.18 0.50 -3.11
CA GLY A 92 3.74 0.76 -3.08
C GLY A 92 3.23 1.30 -4.41
N GLU A 93 3.88 2.30 -4.98
CA GLU A 93 3.55 2.82 -6.31
C GLU A 93 3.60 1.73 -7.38
N GLY A 94 4.64 0.90 -7.40
CA GLY A 94 4.73 -0.26 -8.28
C GLY A 94 3.56 -1.24 -8.10
N ALA A 95 3.14 -1.48 -6.85
CA ALA A 95 1.96 -2.31 -6.56
C ALA A 95 0.66 -1.71 -7.09
N TYR A 96 0.52 -0.37 -7.11
CA TYR A 96 -0.64 0.31 -7.68
C TYR A 96 -0.84 0.00 -9.16
N TYR A 97 0.25 -0.09 -9.95
CA TYR A 97 0.19 -0.39 -11.38
C TYR A 97 0.17 -1.90 -11.67
N SER A 98 1.00 -2.68 -10.97
CA SER A 98 1.19 -4.12 -11.23
C SER A 98 0.10 -5.01 -10.65
N SER A 99 -0.41 -4.67 -9.46
CA SER A 99 -1.37 -5.48 -8.71
C SER A 99 -2.72 -4.78 -8.64
N GLY A 100 -2.74 -3.46 -8.48
CA GLY A 100 -3.95 -2.66 -8.35
C GLY A 100 -4.07 -1.98 -6.99
N SER A 101 -5.20 -1.30 -6.80
CA SER A 101 -5.50 -0.56 -5.57
C SER A 101 -6.99 -0.47 -5.34
N ARG A 102 -7.37 0.07 -4.18
CA ARG A 102 -8.73 0.59 -3.95
C ARG A 102 -9.11 1.60 -5.04
N PRO A 103 -10.41 1.74 -5.38
CA PRO A 103 -10.87 2.80 -6.27
C PRO A 103 -10.45 4.19 -5.76
N ASN A 104 -10.33 5.15 -6.68
CA ASN A 104 -10.06 6.57 -6.41
C ASN A 104 -8.77 6.80 -5.60
N GLN A 105 -7.73 6.04 -5.90
CA GLN A 105 -6.38 6.20 -5.33
C GLN A 105 -5.41 6.65 -6.42
N THR A 106 -4.34 7.31 -6.00
CA THR A 106 -3.16 7.59 -6.82
C THR A 106 -2.04 6.62 -6.46
N ALA A 107 -1.03 6.51 -7.32
CA ALA A 107 0.17 5.73 -6.99
C ALA A 107 0.84 6.29 -5.72
N GLN A 108 0.97 7.61 -5.64
CA GLN A 108 1.53 8.30 -4.47
C GLN A 108 0.74 8.00 -3.18
N SER A 109 -0.59 8.16 -3.17
CA SER A 109 -1.39 7.92 -1.96
C SER A 109 -1.30 6.46 -1.52
N TRP A 110 -1.16 5.54 -2.48
CA TRP A 110 -0.96 4.12 -2.23
C TRP A 110 0.42 3.81 -1.63
N GLY A 111 1.47 4.45 -2.17
CA GLY A 111 2.84 4.38 -1.66
C GLY A 111 2.96 4.91 -0.23
N LEU A 112 2.40 6.09 0.05
CA LEU A 112 2.40 6.68 1.38
C LEU A 112 1.60 5.85 2.39
N ALA A 113 0.45 5.29 1.99
CA ALA A 113 -0.32 4.39 2.84
C ALA A 113 0.45 3.09 3.16
N ARG A 114 1.23 2.58 2.20
CA ARG A 114 2.11 1.43 2.41
C ARG A 114 3.25 1.77 3.38
N LEU A 115 3.89 2.92 3.23
CA LEU A 115 4.92 3.39 4.16
C LEU A 115 4.36 3.50 5.59
N ALA A 116 3.22 4.18 5.75
CA ALA A 116 2.57 4.33 7.03
C ALA A 116 2.22 2.96 7.66
N SER A 117 1.71 2.02 6.86
CA SER A 117 1.41 0.65 7.30
C SER A 117 2.68 -0.11 7.71
N SER A 118 3.80 0.13 7.03
CA SER A 118 5.09 -0.49 7.34
C SER A 118 5.68 0.01 8.66
N LEU A 119 5.47 1.28 8.99
CA LEU A 119 5.96 1.91 10.23
C LEU A 119 5.06 1.68 11.44
N THR A 120 3.82 1.19 11.25
CA THR A 120 2.79 1.06 12.31
C THR A 120 2.34 -0.39 12.53
N SER A 121 3.21 -1.38 12.28
CA SER A 121 2.92 -2.81 12.49
C SER A 121 1.79 -3.39 11.61
N GLY A 122 1.53 -2.79 10.45
CA GLY A 122 0.56 -3.33 9.50
C GLY A 122 1.10 -4.48 8.65
N LYS A 123 0.25 -5.07 7.80
CA LYS A 123 0.64 -6.16 6.88
C LYS A 123 1.79 -5.76 5.95
N ALA A 124 1.93 -4.48 5.60
CA ALA A 124 3.05 -4.00 4.79
C ALA A 124 4.40 -4.11 5.53
N ALA A 125 4.41 -3.95 6.86
CA ALA A 125 5.62 -4.07 7.67
C ALA A 125 6.24 -5.47 7.59
N ALA A 126 5.40 -6.50 7.48
CA ALA A 126 5.84 -7.87 7.27
C ALA A 126 6.47 -8.08 5.88
N VAL A 127 5.85 -7.51 4.84
CA VAL A 127 6.32 -7.60 3.44
C VAL A 127 7.59 -6.77 3.20
N ASP A 128 7.74 -5.67 3.93
CA ASP A 128 8.83 -4.71 3.77
C ASP A 128 9.86 -4.81 4.89
N TYR A 129 9.79 -5.88 5.69
CA TYR A 129 10.67 -6.14 6.83
C TYR A 129 12.14 -6.06 6.44
N SER A 130 12.55 -6.69 5.34
CA SER A 130 13.96 -6.68 4.90
C SER A 130 14.45 -5.28 4.52
N THR A 131 13.58 -4.41 4.01
CA THR A 131 13.93 -3.01 3.75
C THR A 131 14.09 -2.24 5.06
N LEU A 132 13.19 -2.46 6.03
CA LEU A 132 13.27 -1.82 7.35
C LEU A 132 14.46 -2.32 8.17
N GLU A 133 14.81 -3.59 8.07
CA GLU A 133 15.94 -4.21 8.78
C GLU A 133 17.28 -3.65 8.30
N LYS A 134 17.44 -3.47 6.99
CA LYS A 134 18.64 -2.83 6.41
C LYS A 134 18.66 -1.32 6.65
N GLY A 135 17.48 -0.70 6.70
CA GLY A 135 17.31 0.74 6.66
C GLY A 135 17.19 1.44 7.99
N CYS A 136 16.85 0.73 9.06
CA CYS A 136 16.53 1.31 10.36
C CYS A 136 17.49 0.81 11.44
N GLN A 137 17.70 1.64 12.46
CA GLN A 137 18.50 1.24 13.62
C GLN A 137 17.87 0.02 14.34
N LYS A 138 18.71 -0.87 14.87
CA LYS A 138 18.29 -2.13 15.52
C LYS A 138 17.25 -1.92 16.64
N ASN A 139 17.39 -0.83 17.40
CA ASN A 139 16.52 -0.48 18.52
C ASN A 139 15.36 0.46 18.14
N SER A 140 15.19 0.77 16.86
CA SER A 140 14.12 1.66 16.38
C SER A 140 12.72 1.07 16.65
N LYS A 141 11.77 1.96 16.95
CA LYS A 141 10.36 1.58 17.14
C LYS A 141 9.79 0.94 15.87
N ALA A 142 10.12 1.48 14.70
CA ALA A 142 9.70 0.96 13.41
C ALA A 142 10.13 -0.50 13.20
N LEU A 143 11.40 -0.83 13.47
CA LEU A 143 11.90 -2.20 13.30
C LEU A 143 11.30 -3.18 14.33
N LYS A 144 11.16 -2.77 15.59
CA LYS A 144 10.49 -3.58 16.63
C LYS A 144 9.05 -3.93 16.21
N LEU A 145 8.30 -2.96 15.69
CA LEU A 145 6.94 -3.18 15.17
C LEU A 145 6.94 -4.07 13.92
N ALA A 146 7.92 -3.91 13.03
CA ALA A 146 8.04 -4.75 11.83
C ALA A 146 8.33 -6.22 12.17
N LYS A 147 9.16 -6.49 13.18
CA LYS A 147 9.40 -7.86 13.70
C LYS A 147 8.09 -8.52 14.16
N LYS A 148 7.31 -7.82 14.97
CA LYS A 148 5.98 -8.29 15.44
C LYS A 148 5.03 -8.54 14.26
N ALA A 149 5.01 -7.64 13.28
CA ALA A 149 4.18 -7.79 12.09
C ALA A 149 4.61 -8.99 11.23
N LYS A 150 5.92 -9.25 11.09
CA LYS A 150 6.45 -10.40 10.36
C LYS A 150 6.02 -11.72 11.01
N GLN A 151 6.11 -11.81 12.33
CA GLN A 151 5.62 -12.98 13.08
C GLN A 151 4.11 -13.18 12.90
N LYS A 152 3.33 -12.09 13.00
CA LYS A 152 1.86 -12.16 12.92
C LYS A 152 1.32 -12.44 11.51
N TYR A 153 1.92 -11.86 10.47
CA TYR A 153 1.34 -11.84 9.13
C TYR A 153 2.16 -12.60 8.08
N GLY A 154 3.37 -13.07 8.40
CA GLY A 154 4.28 -13.73 7.47
C GLY A 154 4.50 -12.89 6.21
N HIS A 155 3.97 -13.33 5.07
CA HIS A 155 4.05 -12.63 3.79
C HIS A 155 2.98 -11.55 3.58
N GLY A 156 2.28 -11.13 4.62
CA GLY A 156 1.30 -10.03 4.57
C GLY A 156 -0.03 -10.36 3.87
N GLN A 157 -0.26 -11.62 3.51
CA GLN A 157 -1.49 -12.07 2.83
C GLN A 157 -2.54 -12.66 3.76
N HIS A 158 -2.21 -12.89 5.03
CA HIS A 158 -3.09 -13.55 6.00
C HIS A 158 -4.45 -12.85 6.11
N GLY A 159 -5.55 -13.60 5.99
CA GLY A 159 -6.93 -13.10 6.16
C GLY A 159 -7.32 -11.93 5.25
N ILE A 160 -6.89 -11.91 3.99
CA ILE A 160 -7.36 -10.92 3.00
C ILE A 160 -8.46 -11.54 2.14
N PRO A 161 -9.73 -11.08 2.26
CA PRO A 161 -10.81 -11.52 1.38
C PRO A 161 -10.47 -11.23 -0.08
N LYS A 162 -10.72 -12.21 -0.94
CA LYS A 162 -10.46 -12.11 -2.39
C LYS A 162 -11.78 -12.18 -3.16
N VAL A 163 -11.77 -11.58 -4.34
CA VAL A 163 -12.88 -11.60 -5.31
C VAL A 163 -12.32 -11.90 -6.69
N GLU A 164 -13.11 -12.56 -7.52
CA GLU A 164 -12.72 -12.83 -8.89
C GLU A 164 -12.70 -11.54 -9.72
N LEU A 165 -11.64 -11.36 -10.50
CA LEU A 165 -11.56 -10.32 -11.52
C LEU A 165 -12.24 -10.83 -12.80
N LYS A 166 -13.56 -11.03 -12.73
CA LYS A 166 -14.41 -11.31 -13.89
C LYS A 166 -14.90 -9.97 -14.44
#